data_AF-A0A512C4I1-F1
#
_entry.id   AF-A0A512C4I1-F1
#
_cell.length_a   1.000
_cell.length_b   1.000
_cell.length_c   1.000
_cell.angle_alpha   90.00
_cell.angle_beta   90.00
_cell.angle_gamma   90.00
#
_symmetry.space_group_name_H-M   'P 1'
#
loop_
_entity.id
_entity.type
_entity.pdbx_description
1 polymer ?
#
loop_
_entity_poly.entity_id
_entity_poly.type
_entity_poly.pdbx_seq_one_letter_code
_entity_poly.pdbx_strand_id
1 'polypeptide(L)'
;MINRTYNLPYPDAHLSPAQCEMQLEIYKHFQQGEPLTVWDMFDHFQSVDSEIEACFMRLELAKVIRLSGYSTNDGELYRVV
;
A
#
# COMPACT_ATOMS: atom_id res chain seq x y z
N MET A 1 -2.38 -7.91 -19.63
CA MET A 1 -2.20 -6.53 -19.16
C MET A 1 -3.59 -5.95 -18.93
N ILE A 2 -4.12 -6.05 -17.71
CA ILE A 2 -5.40 -5.42 -17.37
C ILE A 2 -5.08 -4.00 -16.94
N ASN A 3 -5.51 -3.04 -17.76
CA ASN A 3 -5.36 -1.62 -17.51
C ASN A 3 -6.46 -1.20 -16.52
N ARG A 4 -6.27 -1.49 -15.23
CA ARG A 4 -7.16 -0.94 -14.18
C ARG A 4 -6.75 0.50 -13.96
N THR A 5 -7.50 1.41 -14.58
CA THR A 5 -7.44 2.83 -14.24
C THR A 5 -8.05 2.96 -12.85
N TYR A 6 -7.23 2.82 -11.81
CA TYR A 6 -7.63 3.26 -10.49
C TYR A 6 -7.74 4.78 -10.57
N ASN A 7 -8.97 5.27 -10.74
CA ASN A 7 -9.31 6.67 -10.44
C ASN A 7 -9.10 6.84 -8.94
N LEU A 8 -7.84 6.94 -8.52
CA LEU A 8 -7.49 7.28 -7.16
C LEU A 8 -7.96 8.72 -6.97
N PRO A 9 -9.03 8.94 -6.20
CA PRO A 9 -9.33 10.30 -5.81
C PRO A 9 -8.15 10.75 -4.95
N TYR A 10 -7.90 12.05 -4.94
CA TYR A 10 -7.05 12.72 -3.96
C TYR A 10 -5.58 12.99 -4.32
N PRO A 11 -5.37 14.00 -5.18
CA PRO A 11 -4.23 14.90 -5.02
C PRO A 11 -4.31 15.72 -3.71
N ASP A 12 -5.50 15.91 -3.12
CA ASP A 12 -5.74 16.83 -1.98
C ASP A 12 -6.47 16.21 -0.75
N ALA A 13 -6.49 14.88 -0.57
CA ALA A 13 -7.03 14.33 0.70
C ALA A 13 -6.04 14.56 1.83
N HIS A 14 -6.52 15.26 2.86
CA HIS A 14 -5.94 15.13 4.19
C HIS A 14 -5.92 13.65 4.57
N LEU A 15 -4.72 13.10 4.76
CA LEU A 15 -4.52 11.78 5.35
C LEU A 15 -5.08 11.79 6.77
N SER A 16 -5.82 10.75 7.15
CA SER A 16 -6.12 10.54 8.56
C SER A 16 -4.83 10.21 9.33
N PRO A 17 -4.77 10.43 10.66
CA PRO A 17 -3.62 10.01 11.46
C PRO A 17 -3.24 8.53 11.25
N ALA A 18 -4.25 7.65 11.17
CA ALA A 18 -4.04 6.22 10.90
C ALA A 18 -3.41 5.96 9.53
N GLN A 19 -3.83 6.68 8.48
CA GLN A 19 -3.21 6.54 7.16
C GLN A 19 -1.77 7.06 7.13
N CYS A 20 -1.46 8.13 7.88
CA CYS A 20 -0.09 8.59 8.07
C CYS A 20 0.77 7.51 8.75
N GLU A 21 0.26 6.88 9.81
CA GLU A 21 0.94 5.79 10.51
C GLU A 21 1.19 4.59 9.60
N MET A 22 0.18 4.18 8.80
CA MET A 22 0.34 3.11 7.82
C MET A 22 1.42 3.43 6.78
N GLN A 23 1.42 4.64 6.22
CA GLN A 23 2.45 5.05 5.26
C GLN A 23 3.86 5.08 5.88
N LEU A 24 3.97 5.52 7.12
CA LEU A 24 5.25 5.51 7.84
C LEU A 24 5.74 4.08 8.07
N GLU A 25 4.86 3.14 8.41
CA GLU A 25 5.24 1.75 8.62
C GLU A 25 5.70 1.09 7.32
N ILE A 26 4.96 1.29 6.22
CA ILE A 26 5.37 0.84 4.89
C ILE A 26 6.76 1.39 4.52
N TYR A 27 6.99 2.67 4.79
CA TYR A 27 8.28 3.30 4.51
C TYR A 27 9.42 2.73 5.36
N LYS A 28 9.19 2.40 6.64
CA LYS A 28 10.22 1.78 7.49
C LYS A 28 10.64 0.41 6.97
N HIS A 29 9.69 -0.46 6.64
CA HIS A 29 10.01 -1.78 6.10
C HIS A 29 10.78 -1.66 4.78
N PHE A 30 10.38 -0.72 3.90
CA PHE A 30 11.13 -0.42 2.69
C PHE A 30 12.58 0.00 2.98
N GLN A 31 12.81 0.92 3.94
CA GLN A 31 14.15 1.36 4.32
C GLN A 31 15.00 0.23 4.91
N GLN A 32 14.38 -0.75 5.55
CA GLN A 32 15.05 -1.93 6.10
C GLN A 32 15.28 -3.02 5.05
N GLY A 33 14.74 -2.87 3.84
CA GLY A 33 14.78 -3.91 2.79
C GLY A 33 13.93 -5.12 3.14
N GLU A 34 12.99 -4.97 4.07
CA GLU A 34 12.11 -6.05 4.50
C GLU A 34 10.89 -6.12 3.56
N PRO A 35 10.53 -7.32 3.09
CA PRO A 35 9.30 -7.49 2.33
C PRO A 35 8.09 -7.21 3.23
N LEU A 36 7.18 -6.39 2.72
CA LEU A 36 5.92 -6.09 3.40
C LEU A 36 4.77 -6.27 2.41
N THR A 37 3.71 -6.96 2.86
CA THR A 37 2.48 -7.18 2.10
C THR A 37 1.29 -6.43 2.69
N VAL A 38 0.21 -6.32 1.92
CA VAL A 38 -1.07 -5.78 2.40
C VAL A 38 -1.62 -6.59 3.58
N TRP A 39 -1.46 -7.92 3.57
CA TRP A 39 -1.92 -8.77 4.67
C TRP A 39 -1.15 -8.52 5.98
N ASP A 40 0.17 -8.31 5.91
CA ASP A 40 0.96 -7.99 7.09
C ASP A 40 0.47 -6.68 7.74
N MET A 41 0.09 -5.72 6.91
CA MET A 41 -0.49 -4.45 7.34
C MET A 41 -1.92 -4.62 7.86
N PHE A 42 -2.72 -5.52 7.27
CA PHE A 42 -4.07 -5.84 7.74
C PHE A 42 -4.02 -6.41 9.15
N ASP A 43 -3.15 -7.39 9.39
CA ASP A 43 -2.97 -8.02 10.69
C ASP A 43 -2.51 -6.99 11.74
N HIS A 44 -1.63 -6.06 11.37
CA HIS A 44 -1.11 -5.04 12.27
C HIS A 44 -2.14 -3.94 12.61
N PHE A 45 -2.81 -3.38 11.61
CA PHE A 45 -3.67 -2.21 11.77
C PHE A 45 -5.16 -2.55 11.93
N GLN A 46 -5.57 -3.79 11.68
CA GLN A 46 -6.97 -4.23 11.71
C GLN A 46 -7.90 -3.29 10.90
N SER A 47 -7.37 -2.78 9.78
CA SER A 47 -8.03 -1.82 8.88
C SER A 47 -8.58 -2.52 7.63
N VAL A 48 -9.38 -1.82 6.83
CA VAL A 48 -9.95 -2.38 5.59
C VAL A 48 -8.86 -2.45 4.52
N ASP A 49 -8.78 -3.58 3.80
CA ASP A 49 -7.80 -3.81 2.73
C ASP A 49 -7.65 -2.63 1.76
N SER A 50 -8.76 -2.01 1.36
CA SER A 50 -8.77 -0.87 0.44
C SER A 50 -8.04 0.37 0.98
N GLU A 51 -8.05 0.60 2.30
CA GLU A 51 -7.33 1.73 2.92
C GLU A 51 -5.82 1.48 2.92
N ILE A 52 -5.43 0.23 3.17
CA ILE A 52 -4.04 -0.21 3.16
C ILE A 52 -3.50 -0.14 1.73
N GLU A 53 -4.20 -0.72 0.75
CA GLU A 53 -3.85 -0.65 -0.67
C GLU A 53 -3.68 0.80 -1.13
N ALA A 54 -4.58 1.70 -0.71
CA ALA A 54 -4.45 3.12 -1.03
C ALA A 54 -3.15 3.74 -0.47
N CYS A 55 -2.67 3.31 0.69
CA CYS A 55 -1.40 3.76 1.26
C CYS A 55 -0.20 3.26 0.44
N PHE A 56 -0.17 1.98 0.05
CA PHE A 56 0.85 1.43 -0.84
C PHE A 56 0.88 2.17 -2.19
N MET A 57 -0.28 2.33 -2.82
CA MET A 57 -0.41 3.01 -4.11
C MET A 57 0.03 4.48 -4.04
N ARG A 58 -0.29 5.20 -2.95
CA ARG A 58 0.15 6.59 -2.77
C ARG A 58 1.67 6.69 -2.71
N LEU A 59 2.34 5.80 -1.98
CA LEU A 59 3.80 5.79 -1.88
C LEU A 59 4.47 5.41 -3.21
N GLU A 60 3.88 4.50 -3.97
CA GLU A 60 4.35 4.16 -5.32
C GLU A 60 4.18 5.33 -6.30
N LEU A 61 3.03 6.00 -6.30
CA LEU A 61 2.78 7.18 -7.13
C LEU A 61 3.71 8.35 -6.79
N ALA A 62 4.04 8.50 -5.50
CA ALA A 62 5.04 9.45 -5.02
C ALA A 62 6.48 9.02 -5.36
N LYS A 63 6.67 7.85 -5.98
CA LYS A 63 7.96 7.25 -6.36
C LYS A 63 8.89 7.02 -5.16
N VAL A 64 8.30 6.79 -3.98
CA VAL A 64 9.04 6.50 -2.75
C VAL A 64 9.40 5.02 -2.68
N ILE A 65 8.47 4.17 -3.07
CA ILE A 65 8.62 2.70 -3.10
C ILE A 65 8.30 2.16 -4.50
N ARG A 66 8.65 0.90 -4.76
CA ARG A 66 8.17 0.15 -5.91
C ARG A 66 7.34 -1.03 -5.43
N LEU A 67 6.19 -1.24 -6.06
CA LEU A 67 5.37 -2.42 -5.77
C LEU A 67 5.64 -3.51 -6.79
N SER A 68 5.59 -4.75 -6.32
CA SER A 68 5.42 -5.92 -7.15
C SER A 68 4.06 -6.53 -6.81
N GLY A 69 3.20 -6.65 -7.82
CA GLY A 69 1.92 -7.33 -7.70
C GLY A 69 2.06 -8.80 -8.08
N TYR A 70 1.51 -9.71 -7.29
CA TYR A 70 1.28 -11.09 -7.72
C TYR A 70 -0.14 -11.50 -7.35
N SER A 71 -0.85 -12.10 -8.32
CA SER A 71 -2.20 -12.60 -8.12
C SER A 71 -2.14 -13.95 -7.41
N THR A 72 -2.83 -14.07 -6.28
CA THR A 72 -3.12 -15.34 -5.62
C THR A 72 -4.57 -15.73 -5.90
N ASN A 73 -4.96 -16.95 -5.51
CA ASN A 73 -6.35 -17.41 -5.62
C ASN A 73 -7.31 -16.59 -4.75
N ASP A 74 -6.79 -15.83 -3.78
CA ASP A 74 -7.55 -15.09 -2.78
C ASP A 74 -7.55 -13.56 -3.02
N GLY A 75 -6.82 -13.07 -4.04
CA GLY A 75 -6.75 -11.64 -4.35
C GLY A 75 -5.46 -11.19 -5.05
N GLU A 76 -5.28 -9.89 -5.22
CA GLU A 76 -4.01 -9.29 -5.63
C GLU A 76 -3.18 -8.98 -4.39
N LEU A 77 -1.96 -9.50 -4.29
CA LEU A 77 -1.03 -9.16 -3.23
C LEU A 77 -0.03 -8.13 -3.74
N TYR A 78 0.01 -6.98 -3.08
CA TYR A 78 1.05 -5.99 -3.28
C TYR A 78 2.18 -6.25 -2.29
N ARG A 79 3.41 -6.30 -2.79
CA ARG A 79 4.63 -6.39 -2.00
C ARG A 79 5.58 -5.26 -2.34
N VAL A 80 6.21 -4.66 -1.34
CA VAL A 80 7.32 -3.71 -1.53
C VAL A 80 8.59 -4.44 -1.99
N VAL A 81 9.25 -3.91 -3.03
CA VAL A 81 10.49 -4.45 -3.62
C VAL A 81 11.56 -3.39 -3.88
#